data_AF-F6TT24-F1
#
_entry.id   AF-F6TT24-F1
#
_cell.length_a   1.000
_cell.length_b   1.000
_cell.length_c   1.000
_cell.angle_alpha   90.00
_cell.angle_beta   90.00
_cell.angle_gamma   90.00
#
_symmetry.space_group_name_H-M   'P 1'
#
loop_
_entity.id
_entity.type
_entity.pdbx_description
1 polymer ?
#
loop_
_entity_poly.entity_id
_entity_poly.type
_entity_poly.pdbx_seq_one_letter_code
_entity_poly.pdbx_strand_id
1 'polypeptide(L)'
;MLYIGFLLFISSGFGGAVYWYQMKTFSNELFDTAFIFMFLWSLRLISYNWQKRRIVLEKDGENYFFYVGGKLVYKGNIHNIYFRLRSQCSSNGSTYYRLVLNGYHVEEYEITSMTTNKPVLEQLAKRLAFRLNINYFDSDDVSISHIVRHVNPQTFYLKPAAKRATGRAGKRMSVTRATLEAFY
;
A
#
# COMPACT_ATOMS: atom_id res chain seq x y z
N MET A 1 9.97 -12.66 -15.84
CA MET A 1 10.47 -13.23 -14.57
C MET A 1 9.70 -14.47 -14.15
N LEU A 2 8.37 -14.45 -14.02
CA LEU A 2 7.57 -15.66 -13.73
C LEU A 2 7.82 -16.80 -14.73
N TYR A 3 7.78 -16.49 -16.04
CA TYR A 3 8.02 -17.48 -17.11
C TYR A 3 9.43 -18.09 -17.06
N ILE A 4 10.44 -17.34 -16.60
CA ILE A 4 11.82 -17.83 -16.46
C ILE A 4 11.87 -18.88 -15.35
N GLY A 5 11.17 -18.64 -14.23
CA GLY A 5 11.01 -19.62 -13.16
C GLY A 5 10.36 -20.92 -13.65
N PHE A 6 9.30 -20.81 -14.46
CA PHE A 6 8.65 -21.96 -15.07
C PHE A 6 9.53 -22.75 -16.03
N LEU A 7 10.31 -22.08 -16.88
CA LEU A 7 11.24 -22.75 -17.79
C LEU A 7 12.31 -23.53 -17.03
N LEU A 8 12.86 -22.96 -15.95
CA LEU A 8 13.84 -23.63 -15.09
C LEU A 8 13.25 -24.81 -14.31
N PHE A 9 11.99 -24.70 -13.89
CA PHE A 9 11.26 -25.78 -13.24
C PHE A 9 11.07 -26.97 -14.20
N ILE A 10 10.64 -26.68 -15.43
CA ILE A 10 10.44 -27.72 -16.45
C ILE A 10 11.79 -28.34 -16.87
N SER A 11 12.83 -27.53 -17.06
CA SER A 11 14.14 -28.04 -17.47
C SER A 11 14.80 -28.90 -16.39
N SER A 12 14.69 -28.52 -15.11
CA SER A 12 15.23 -29.32 -14.00
C SER A 12 14.46 -30.63 -13.82
N GLY A 13 13.12 -30.61 -13.90
CA GLY A 13 12.30 -31.82 -13.78
C GLY A 13 12.49 -32.79 -14.95
N PHE A 14 12.41 -32.30 -16.19
CA PHE A 14 12.58 -33.13 -17.38
C PHE A 14 14.02 -33.60 -17.55
N GLY A 15 14.99 -32.71 -17.36
CA GLY A 15 16.42 -33.05 -17.41
C GLY A 15 16.82 -34.09 -16.37
N GLY A 16 16.34 -33.93 -15.13
CA GLY A 16 16.57 -34.90 -14.06
C GLY A 16 15.93 -36.27 -14.36
N ALA A 17 14.72 -36.31 -14.91
CA ALA A 17 14.05 -37.55 -15.26
C ALA A 17 14.74 -38.31 -16.41
N VAL A 18 15.18 -37.60 -17.46
CA VAL A 18 15.96 -38.19 -18.57
C VAL A 18 17.30 -38.72 -18.06
N TYR A 19 17.98 -37.93 -17.22
CA TYR A 19 19.25 -38.32 -16.61
C TYR A 19 19.11 -39.59 -15.77
N TRP A 20 18.10 -39.66 -14.91
CA TRP A 20 17.79 -40.85 -14.10
C TRP A 20 17.46 -42.09 -14.96
N TYR A 21 16.72 -41.91 -16.06
CA TYR A 21 16.37 -43.00 -16.97
C TYR A 21 17.59 -43.57 -17.72
N GLN A 22 18.53 -42.71 -18.13
CA GLN A 22 19.74 -43.12 -18.86
C GLN A 22 20.84 -43.68 -17.94
N MET A 23 21.07 -43.06 -16.79
CA MET A 23 22.11 -43.44 -15.83
C MET A 23 21.56 -44.37 -14.74
N LYS A 24 20.91 -45.46 -15.15
CA LYS A 24 20.23 -46.44 -14.28
C LYS A 24 21.09 -47.06 -13.15
N THR A 25 22.39 -46.81 -13.14
CA THR A 25 23.36 -47.58 -12.34
C THR A 25 24.43 -46.74 -11.62
N PHE A 26 24.54 -45.43 -11.86
CA PHE A 26 25.51 -44.57 -11.17
C PHE A 26 24.91 -43.19 -10.88
N SER A 27 24.61 -42.92 -9.60
CA SER A 27 24.31 -41.56 -9.12
C SER A 27 25.59 -40.74 -9.12
N ASN A 28 25.62 -39.63 -9.87
CA ASN A 28 26.68 -38.65 -9.74
C ASN A 28 26.18 -37.57 -8.78
N GLU A 29 26.68 -37.58 -7.55
CA GLU A 29 26.23 -36.67 -6.48
C GLU A 29 26.25 -35.18 -6.91
N LEU A 30 27.22 -34.79 -7.74
CA LEU A 30 27.32 -33.43 -8.28
C LEU A 30 26.17 -33.06 -9.24
N PHE A 31 25.74 -34.00 -10.09
CA PHE A 31 24.62 -33.76 -11.01
C PHE A 31 23.29 -33.75 -10.25
N ASP A 32 23.10 -34.69 -9.33
CA ASP A 32 21.89 -34.78 -8.52
C ASP A 32 21.70 -33.53 -7.66
N THR A 33 22.77 -33.06 -7.00
CA THR A 33 22.75 -31.80 -6.24
C THR A 33 22.45 -30.60 -7.13
N ALA A 34 23.05 -30.49 -8.32
CA ALA A 34 22.79 -29.39 -9.25
C ALA A 34 21.31 -29.31 -9.68
N PHE A 35 20.67 -30.45 -10.00
CA PHE A 35 19.25 -30.49 -10.35
C PHE A 35 18.35 -30.09 -9.17
N ILE A 36 18.66 -30.56 -7.96
CA ILE A 36 17.93 -30.17 -6.74
C ILE A 36 18.05 -28.67 -6.49
N PHE A 37 19.26 -28.10 -6.60
CA PHE A 37 19.47 -26.66 -6.43
C PHE A 37 18.71 -25.84 -7.48
N MET A 38 18.75 -26.25 -8.76
CA MET A 38 17.98 -25.58 -9.82
C MET A 38 16.48 -25.67 -9.59
N PHE A 39 15.98 -26.82 -9.13
CA PHE A 39 14.57 -27.01 -8.80
C PHE A 39 14.13 -26.08 -7.66
N LEU A 40 14.88 -26.05 -6.54
CA LEU A 40 14.59 -25.16 -5.41
C LEU A 40 14.68 -23.69 -5.80
N TRP A 41 15.65 -23.32 -6.64
CA TRP A 41 15.79 -21.96 -7.15
C TRP A 41 14.59 -21.57 -8.03
N SER A 42 14.14 -22.47 -8.90
CA SER A 42 12.96 -22.25 -9.74
C SER A 42 11.69 -22.06 -8.92
N LEU A 43 11.49 -22.89 -7.88
CA LEU A 43 10.35 -22.79 -6.98
C LEU A 43 10.36 -21.45 -6.23
N ARG A 44 11.53 -21.03 -5.73
CA ARG A 44 11.70 -19.71 -5.11
C ARG A 44 11.34 -18.57 -6.09
N LEU A 45 11.80 -18.64 -7.33
CA LEU A 45 11.51 -17.63 -8.35
C LEU A 45 10.02 -17.56 -8.69
N ILE A 46 9.35 -18.70 -8.82
CA ILE A 46 7.90 -18.77 -9.07
C ILE A 46 7.16 -18.14 -7.89
N SER A 47 7.45 -18.59 -6.66
CA SER A 47 6.80 -18.09 -5.44
C SER A 47 6.95 -16.58 -5.25
N TYR A 48 8.15 -16.04 -5.51
CA TYR A 48 8.40 -14.60 -5.39
C TYR A 48 7.62 -13.76 -6.41
N ASN A 49 7.38 -14.30 -7.62
CA ASN A 49 6.73 -13.56 -8.69
C ASN A 49 5.22 -13.84 -8.82
N TRP A 50 4.70 -14.90 -8.18
CA TRP A 50 3.31 -15.36 -8.34
C TRP A 50 2.27 -14.30 -7.95
N GLN A 51 2.49 -13.63 -6.82
CA GLN A 51 1.57 -12.61 -6.27
C GLN A 51 2.21 -11.22 -6.22
N LYS A 52 3.02 -10.89 -7.24
CA LYS A 52 3.62 -9.55 -7.30
C LYS A 52 2.52 -8.51 -7.45
N ARG A 53 2.45 -7.60 -6.48
CA ARG A 53 1.52 -6.47 -6.46
C ARG A 53 2.13 -5.31 -7.23
N ARG A 54 1.33 -4.62 -8.02
CA ARG A 54 1.76 -3.44 -8.76
C ARG A 54 0.65 -2.40 -8.78
N ILE A 55 0.97 -1.19 -8.36
CA ILE A 55 0.11 -0.03 -8.53
C ILE A 55 0.68 0.76 -9.71
N VAL A 56 -0.18 1.07 -10.68
CA VAL A 56 0.18 1.90 -11.83
C VAL A 56 -0.69 3.14 -11.79
N LEU A 57 -0.06 4.30 -11.84
CA LEU A 57 -0.75 5.58 -11.96
C LEU A 57 -0.89 5.92 -13.45
N GLU A 58 -2.07 6.37 -13.85
CA GLU A 58 -2.31 6.83 -15.22
C GLU A 58 -1.52 8.11 -15.50
N LYS A 59 -1.06 8.29 -16.74
CA LYS A 59 -0.28 9.48 -17.13
C LYS A 59 -1.07 10.78 -17.00
N ASP A 60 -2.37 10.69 -17.22
CA ASP A 60 -3.31 11.82 -17.10
C ASP A 60 -3.54 12.20 -15.62
N GLY A 61 -3.11 11.34 -14.70
CA GLY A 61 -3.16 11.59 -13.26
C GLY A 61 -4.54 11.42 -12.64
N GLU A 62 -5.54 10.95 -13.39
CA GLU A 62 -6.92 10.81 -12.88
C GLU A 62 -7.18 9.49 -12.17
N ASN A 63 -6.59 8.39 -12.66
CA ASN A 63 -6.86 7.04 -12.17
C ASN A 63 -5.58 6.30 -11.71
N TYR A 64 -5.79 5.31 -10.84
CA TYR A 64 -4.81 4.28 -10.52
C TYR A 64 -5.38 2.88 -10.80
N PHE A 65 -4.47 1.97 -11.09
CA PHE A 65 -4.77 0.57 -11.38
C PHE A 65 -3.98 -0.32 -10.42
N PHE A 66 -4.70 -1.15 -9.68
CA PHE A 66 -4.11 -2.12 -8.76
C PHE A 66 -4.10 -3.51 -9.39
N TYR A 67 -2.90 -4.06 -9.58
CA TYR A 67 -2.67 -5.38 -10.14
C TYR A 67 -2.13 -6.33 -9.10
N VAL A 68 -2.63 -7.57 -9.09
CA VAL A 68 -2.12 -8.68 -8.29
C VAL A 68 -1.85 -9.86 -9.23
N GLY A 69 -0.61 -10.34 -9.27
CA GLY A 69 -0.23 -11.46 -10.14
C GLY A 69 -0.45 -11.17 -11.63
N GLY A 70 -0.40 -9.90 -12.03
CA GLY A 70 -0.65 -9.46 -13.42
C GLY A 70 -2.13 -9.27 -13.79
N LYS A 71 -3.08 -9.61 -12.91
CA LYS A 71 -4.51 -9.36 -13.11
C LYS A 71 -4.91 -8.02 -12.51
N LEU A 72 -5.73 -7.24 -13.22
CA LEU A 72 -6.32 -6.01 -12.68
C LEU A 72 -7.35 -6.41 -11.62
N VAL A 73 -7.12 -6.01 -10.37
CA VAL A 73 -8.03 -6.26 -9.25
C VAL A 73 -8.97 -5.07 -9.07
N TYR A 74 -8.44 -3.85 -9.17
CA TYR A 74 -9.22 -2.65 -8.93
C TYR A 74 -8.73 -1.47 -9.78
N LYS A 75 -9.68 -0.65 -10.24
CA LYS A 75 -9.44 0.66 -10.85
C LYS A 75 -10.13 1.72 -10.00
N GLY A 76 -9.39 2.74 -9.56
CA GLY A 76 -9.93 3.83 -8.75
C GLY A 76 -9.39 5.19 -9.17
N ASN A 77 -10.01 6.24 -8.63
CA ASN A 77 -9.57 7.61 -8.85
C ASN A 77 -8.36 7.96 -7.98
N ILE A 78 -7.49 8.84 -8.47
CA ILE A 78 -6.23 9.23 -7.82
C ILE A 78 -6.42 9.83 -6.42
N HIS A 79 -7.56 10.47 -6.13
CA HIS A 79 -7.82 11.05 -4.81
C HIS A 79 -7.97 9.99 -3.71
N ASN A 80 -8.24 8.73 -4.09
CA ASN A 80 -8.38 7.62 -3.16
C ASN A 80 -7.05 6.95 -2.82
N ILE A 81 -5.92 7.35 -3.42
CA ILE A 81 -4.59 6.82 -3.08
C ILE A 81 -3.74 7.92 -2.42
N TYR A 82 -3.08 7.57 -1.33
CA TYR A 82 -2.34 8.53 -0.53
C TYR A 82 -1.20 7.89 0.25
N PHE A 83 -0.20 8.70 0.56
CA PHE A 83 0.76 8.38 1.60
C PHE A 83 0.23 8.82 2.96
N ARG A 84 0.46 8.01 4.00
CA ARG A 84 0.14 8.37 5.38
C ARG A 84 1.28 8.01 6.31
N LEU A 85 1.58 8.88 7.28
CA LEU A 85 2.39 8.48 8.43
C LEU A 85 1.50 7.73 9.42
N ARG A 86 1.97 6.57 9.87
CA ARG A 86 1.39 5.86 11.01
C ARG A 86 2.31 6.07 12.21
N SER A 87 1.74 6.53 13.32
CA SER A 87 2.40 6.54 14.62
C SER A 87 2.05 5.26 15.38
N GLN A 88 3.02 4.74 16.12
CA GLN A 88 2.83 3.64 17.06
C GLN A 88 3.58 3.98 18.34
N CYS A 89 2.86 4.06 19.45
CA CYS A 89 3.45 4.23 20.77
C CYS A 89 3.97 2.88 21.27
N SER A 90 5.25 2.83 21.63
CA SER A 90 5.84 1.66 22.28
C SER A 90 5.70 1.75 23.80
N SER A 91 5.80 0.60 24.49
CA SER A 91 5.79 0.51 25.96
C SER A 91 6.87 1.37 26.62
N ASN A 92 7.93 1.69 25.89
CA ASN A 92 9.06 2.49 26.36
C ASN A 92 8.79 4.01 26.27
N GLY A 93 7.54 4.43 26.02
CA GLY A 93 7.14 5.84 25.90
C GLY A 93 7.60 6.53 24.60
N SER A 94 8.38 5.85 23.77
CA SER A 94 8.83 6.36 22.47
C SER A 94 7.75 6.14 21.40
N THR A 95 7.51 7.15 20.57
CA THR A 95 6.62 7.05 19.41
C THR A 95 7.43 6.74 18.17
N TYR A 96 7.08 5.65 17.50
CA TYR A 96 7.66 5.24 16.23
C TYR A 96 6.73 5.61 15.09
N TYR A 97 7.32 6.00 13.97
CA TYR A 97 6.64 6.41 12.76
C TYR A 97 7.05 5.49 11.62
N ARG A 98 6.08 5.14 10.77
CA ARG A 98 6.33 4.50 9.48
C ARG A 98 5.53 5.19 8.39
N LEU A 99 6.06 5.15 7.17
CA LEU A 99 5.38 5.65 5.99
C LEU A 99 4.65 4.49 5.31
N VAL A 100 3.36 4.66 5.09
CA VAL A 100 2.52 3.68 4.39
C VAL A 100 1.88 4.30 3.15
N LEU A 101 1.79 3.51 2.09
CA LEU A 101 0.95 3.78 0.93
C LEU A 101 -0.38 3.06 1.16
N ASN A 102 -1.48 3.80 1.13
CA ASN A 102 -2.81 3.23 1.31
C ASN A 102 -3.76 3.78 0.25
N GLY A 103 -4.86 3.07 0.01
CA GLY A 103 -5.93 3.56 -0.84
C GLY A 103 -7.17 2.67 -0.83
N TYR A 104 -8.20 3.12 -1.52
CA TYR A 104 -9.48 2.40 -1.57
C TYR A 104 -9.35 1.07 -2.32
N HIS A 105 -9.76 -0.05 -1.69
CA HIS A 105 -9.53 -1.42 -2.21
C HIS A 105 -8.06 -1.74 -2.54
N VAL A 106 -7.12 -1.06 -1.88
CA VAL A 106 -5.69 -1.34 -1.96
C VAL A 106 -5.21 -1.74 -0.58
N GLU A 107 -4.42 -2.81 -0.50
CA GLU A 107 -3.78 -3.22 0.75
C GLU A 107 -2.76 -2.17 1.20
N GLU A 108 -2.71 -1.88 2.50
CA GLU A 108 -1.73 -0.96 3.08
C GLU A 108 -0.31 -1.51 2.84
N TYR A 109 0.52 -0.75 2.14
CA TYR A 109 1.89 -1.12 1.82
C TYR A 109 2.88 -0.28 2.61
N GLU A 110 3.67 -0.94 3.45
CA GLU A 110 4.71 -0.30 4.25
C GLU A 110 5.93 0.00 3.38
N ILE A 111 6.31 1.29 3.31
CA ILE A 111 7.44 1.74 2.49
C ILE A 111 8.72 1.75 3.29
N THR A 112 8.62 2.13 4.56
CA THR A 112 9.76 2.28 5.47
C THR A 112 9.55 1.43 6.71
N SER A 113 10.67 1.01 7.31
CA SER A 113 10.66 0.48 8.67
C SER A 113 10.27 1.57 9.69
N MET A 114 9.89 1.12 10.88
CA MET A 114 9.59 1.99 12.02
C MET A 114 10.82 2.82 12.43
N THR A 115 10.64 4.13 12.61
CA THR A 115 11.70 5.05 13.05
C THR A 115 11.15 6.11 13.98
N THR A 116 11.96 6.61 14.91
CA THR A 116 11.59 7.74 15.78
C THR A 116 11.76 9.09 15.08
N ASN A 117 12.49 9.14 13.96
CA ASN A 117 12.81 10.37 13.25
C ASN A 117 11.68 10.79 12.29
N LYS A 118 10.62 11.38 12.83
CA LYS A 118 9.47 11.91 12.08
C LYS A 118 9.90 12.90 10.96
N PRO A 119 10.75 13.93 11.21
CA PRO A 119 11.08 14.93 10.19
C PRO A 119 11.69 14.35 8.90
N VAL A 120 12.59 13.37 9.03
CA VAL A 120 13.20 12.71 7.86
C VAL A 120 12.14 11.93 7.07
N LEU A 121 11.23 11.27 7.78
CA LEU A 121 10.15 10.50 7.17
C LEU A 121 9.15 11.40 6.44
N GLU A 122 8.81 12.55 7.02
CA GLU A 122 7.97 13.55 6.36
C GLU A 122 8.63 14.06 5.08
N GLN A 123 9.93 14.40 5.13
CA GLN A 123 10.62 14.92 3.95
C GLN A 123 10.63 13.89 2.81
N LEU A 124 10.86 12.62 3.14
CA LEU A 124 10.76 11.51 2.20
C LEU A 124 9.35 11.39 1.62
N ALA A 125 8.34 11.39 2.49
CA ALA A 125 6.94 11.25 2.11
C ALA A 125 6.47 12.40 1.19
N LYS A 126 6.82 13.64 1.53
CA LYS A 126 6.52 14.84 0.73
C LYS A 126 7.20 14.77 -0.64
N ARG A 127 8.47 14.30 -0.71
CA ARG A 127 9.19 14.07 -1.99
C ARG A 127 8.53 12.98 -2.83
N LEU A 128 8.14 11.86 -2.23
CA LEU A 128 7.45 10.78 -2.93
C LEU A 128 6.07 11.22 -3.43
N ALA A 129 5.29 11.89 -2.58
CA ALA A 129 3.98 12.45 -2.92
C ALA A 129 4.06 13.43 -4.09
N PHE A 130 5.10 14.28 -4.11
CA PHE A 130 5.36 15.19 -5.21
C PHE A 130 5.71 14.44 -6.50
N ARG A 131 6.63 13.46 -6.45
CA ARG A 131 7.07 12.73 -7.66
C ARG A 131 5.98 11.84 -8.25
N LEU A 132 5.14 11.25 -7.42
CA LEU A 132 4.02 10.41 -7.85
C LEU A 132 2.73 11.19 -8.08
N ASN A 133 2.73 12.49 -7.76
CA ASN A 133 1.55 13.35 -7.81
C ASN A 133 0.36 12.74 -7.06
N ILE A 134 0.56 12.33 -5.79
CA ILE A 134 -0.50 11.80 -4.93
C ILE A 134 -0.62 12.59 -3.63
N ASN A 135 -1.69 12.35 -2.89
CA ASN A 135 -1.94 13.01 -1.60
C ASN A 135 -0.99 12.48 -0.51
N TYR A 136 -0.72 13.32 0.48
CA TYR A 136 0.05 12.98 1.67
C TYR A 136 -0.68 13.45 2.93
N PHE A 137 -0.78 12.54 3.90
CA PHE A 137 -1.32 12.80 5.23
C PHE A 137 -0.28 12.49 6.30
N ASP A 138 -0.25 13.31 7.33
CA ASP A 138 0.60 13.13 8.51
C ASP A 138 -0.05 12.10 9.47
N SER A 139 0.61 11.81 10.58
CA SER A 139 0.05 10.99 11.65
C SER A 139 -1.23 11.59 12.22
N ASP A 140 -1.22 12.91 12.41
CA ASP A 140 -2.27 13.66 13.11
C ASP A 140 -3.27 14.18 12.08
N ASP A 141 -4.57 14.00 12.31
CA ASP A 141 -5.62 14.31 11.33
C ASP A 141 -5.81 15.82 11.06
N VAL A 142 -5.26 16.68 11.94
CA VAL A 142 -5.37 18.16 11.86
C VAL A 142 -4.01 18.81 11.57
N SER A 143 -3.07 18.05 11.02
CA SER A 143 -1.71 18.54 10.78
C SER A 143 -1.65 19.52 9.61
N ILE A 144 -0.97 20.65 9.79
CA ILE A 144 -0.67 21.58 8.69
C ILE A 144 0.31 20.99 7.67
N SER A 145 0.97 19.87 8.01
CA SER A 145 1.91 19.18 7.12
C SER A 145 1.22 18.38 6.01
N HIS A 146 -0.10 18.23 6.03
CA HIS A 146 -0.86 17.55 4.98
C HIS A 146 -0.66 18.20 3.61
N ILE A 147 -0.58 17.39 2.55
CA ILE A 147 -0.53 17.86 1.17
C ILE A 147 -1.64 17.16 0.40
N VAL A 148 -2.70 17.92 0.12
CA VAL A 148 -3.82 17.46 -0.69
C VAL A 148 -3.70 18.07 -2.09
N ARG A 149 -3.45 17.22 -3.08
CA ARG A 149 -3.37 17.58 -4.51
C ARG A 149 -4.66 17.24 -5.23
N HIS A 150 -5.27 16.12 -4.84
CA HIS A 150 -6.44 15.55 -5.48
C HIS A 150 -7.57 15.50 -4.46
N VAL A 151 -8.62 16.26 -4.71
CA VAL A 151 -9.83 16.25 -3.87
C VAL A 151 -10.90 15.46 -4.60
N ASN A 152 -11.75 14.74 -3.87
CA ASN A 152 -12.91 14.14 -4.48
C ASN A 152 -13.85 15.27 -4.96
N PRO A 153 -14.15 15.35 -6.27
CA PRO A 153 -15.03 16.40 -6.79
C PRO A 153 -16.42 16.36 -6.15
N GLN A 154 -16.94 15.18 -5.79
CA GLN A 154 -18.26 15.05 -5.19
C GLN A 154 -18.36 15.69 -3.79
N THR A 155 -17.29 15.61 -2.99
CA THR A 155 -17.29 16.20 -1.64
C THR A 155 -16.96 17.68 -1.65
N PHE A 156 -16.21 18.17 -2.65
CA PHE A 156 -15.91 19.61 -2.77
C PHE A 156 -17.17 20.45 -3.05
N TYR A 157 -18.16 19.88 -3.77
CA TYR A 157 -19.44 20.55 -4.05
C TYR A 157 -20.54 20.30 -3.02
N LEU A 158 -20.26 19.57 -1.92
CA LEU A 158 -21.16 19.55 -0.77
C LEU A 158 -21.07 20.91 -0.08
N LYS A 159 -21.79 21.88 -0.65
CA LYS A 159 -22.20 23.13 -0.04
C LYS A 159 -22.61 22.79 1.40
N PRO A 160 -22.07 23.46 2.43
CA PRO A 160 -22.41 23.16 3.82
C PRO A 160 -23.94 23.10 3.87
N ALA A 161 -24.47 21.94 4.26
CA ALA A 161 -25.91 21.70 4.27
C ALA A 161 -26.54 22.92 4.93
N ALA A 162 -27.33 23.68 4.16
CA ALA A 162 -27.92 24.91 4.64
C ALA A 162 -28.51 24.61 6.01
N LYS A 163 -28.06 25.34 7.05
CA LYS A 163 -28.57 25.18 8.42
C LYS A 163 -30.07 25.00 8.30
N ARG A 164 -30.58 23.81 8.64
CA ARG A 164 -32.02 23.53 8.63
C ARG A 164 -32.67 24.71 9.33
N ALA A 165 -33.53 25.44 8.62
CA ALA A 165 -34.21 26.59 9.18
C ALA A 165 -34.88 26.13 10.48
N THR A 166 -34.43 26.69 11.60
CA THR A 166 -35.06 26.55 12.90
C THR A 166 -36.41 27.26 12.82
N GLY A 167 -37.39 26.56 12.28
CA GLY A 167 -38.77 27.02 12.14
C GLY A 167 -39.67 26.33 13.16
N ARG A 168 -39.70 26.84 14.40
CA ARG A 168 -40.89 27.51 15.00
C ARG A 168 -40.68 27.70 16.49
N ALA A 169 -40.71 28.97 16.89
CA ALA A 169 -40.77 29.43 18.27
C ALA A 169 -42.04 28.90 18.97
N GLY A 170 -41.88 28.50 20.23
CA GLY A 170 -42.99 28.05 21.07
C GLY A 170 -42.61 27.79 22.54
N LYS A 171 -42.38 28.89 23.28
CA LYS A 171 -42.51 29.04 24.76
C LYS A 171 -41.37 28.60 25.73
N ARG A 172 -40.74 29.67 26.26
CA ARG A 172 -40.32 29.97 27.66
C ARG A 172 -39.15 29.22 28.33
N MET A 173 -38.02 29.94 28.34
CA MET A 173 -37.07 30.25 29.43
C MET A 173 -36.67 29.16 30.45
N SER A 174 -35.37 28.84 30.46
CA SER A 174 -34.54 29.06 31.65
C SER A 174 -33.10 29.38 31.22
N VAL A 175 -32.60 30.50 31.71
CA VAL A 175 -31.22 30.99 31.57
C VAL A 175 -30.30 30.08 32.39
N THR A 176 -29.21 29.59 31.79
CA THR A 176 -27.87 29.57 32.41
C THR A 176 -26.76 29.22 31.41
N ARG A 177 -25.85 30.18 31.24
CA ARG A 177 -24.39 30.06 31.08
C ARG A 177 -23.81 28.85 30.31
N ALA A 178 -23.26 29.19 29.14
CA ALA A 178 -21.84 29.00 28.79
C ALA A 178 -21.22 27.60 28.88
N THR A 179 -20.96 27.01 27.70
CA THR A 179 -19.74 26.26 27.30
C THR A 179 -19.95 25.95 25.80
N LEU A 180 -19.28 26.51 24.80
CA LEU A 180 -17.84 26.61 24.55
C LEU A 180 -17.07 25.28 24.70
N GLU A 181 -17.72 24.13 24.55
CA GLU A 181 -17.04 22.83 24.35
C GLU A 181 -17.91 21.87 23.52
N ALA A 182 -17.47 21.62 22.29
CA ALA A 182 -17.82 20.52 21.36
C ALA A 182 -17.50 21.10 19.98
N PHE A 183 -16.38 20.82 19.35
CA PHE A 183 -15.82 19.50 19.09
C PHE A 183 -14.29 19.59 19.18
N TYR A 184 -13.77 19.00 20.26
CA TYR A 184 -12.41 18.47 20.32
C TYR A 184 -12.37 17.13 19.58
#